data_AF-I4BYG6-F1
#
_entry.id   AF-I4BYG6-F1
#
_cell.length_a   1.000
_cell.length_b   1.000
_cell.length_c   1.000
_cell.angle_alpha   90.00
_cell.angle_beta   90.00
_cell.angle_gamma   90.00
#
_symmetry.space_group_name_H-M   'P 1'
#
loop_
_entity.id
_entity.type
_entity.pdbx_description
1 polymer ?
#
loop_
_entity_poly.entity_id
_entity_poly.type
_entity_poly.pdbx_seq_one_letter_code
_entity_poly.pdbx_strand_id
1 'polypeptide(L)'
;MDNEHLDVTKAVAIVENIKEIIDANKEFLTKLDSAIGDADHGINMSRGFTKALEKVRNNQYNDIGAVFKDVAMTLMSTVGGAAGPLYGTFFMRASMKLAGLKEADLTLLAQAFREGLQGVVALGKAQLGDKTMVDALTPAIEALEAAAKQGLPLKEGLKRALDMAEKGMKDTIPLVARKGRASYLGERSAGHQDPGATSSYLILKAICEALGV
;
A
#
# COMPACT_ATOMS: atom_id res chain seq x y z
N MET A 1 -15.23 18.69 11.39
CA MET A 1 -14.89 17.26 11.58
C MET A 1 -13.42 17.22 11.89
N ASP A 2 -13.03 16.49 12.94
CA ASP A 2 -11.64 16.43 13.38
C ASP A 2 -10.79 15.79 12.26
N ASN A 3 -9.79 16.52 11.79
CA ASN A 3 -8.96 16.16 10.65
C ASN A 3 -7.65 15.46 11.07
N GLU A 4 -7.46 15.26 12.38
CA GLU A 4 -6.24 14.70 12.97
C GLU A 4 -6.29 13.19 13.21
N HIS A 5 -7.46 12.56 13.01
CA HIS A 5 -7.67 11.13 13.27
C HIS A 5 -8.23 10.40 12.04
N LEU A 6 -7.79 9.17 11.83
CA LEU A 6 -8.48 8.17 11.02
C LEU A 6 -9.64 7.61 11.85
N ASP A 7 -10.84 7.56 11.28
CA ASP A 7 -12.02 6.90 11.87
C ASP A 7 -12.57 5.81 10.93
N VAL A 8 -13.62 5.11 11.36
CA VAL A 8 -14.24 4.04 10.56
C VAL A 8 -14.78 4.55 9.22
N THR A 9 -15.41 5.72 9.19
CA THR A 9 -15.95 6.30 7.95
C THR A 9 -14.83 6.65 6.97
N LYS A 10 -13.75 7.26 7.46
CA LYS A 10 -12.56 7.55 6.67
C LYS A 10 -11.85 6.28 6.22
N ALA A 11 -11.83 5.22 7.02
CA ALA A 11 -11.27 3.93 6.62
C ALA A 11 -12.04 3.32 5.42
N VAL A 12 -13.37 3.46 5.38
CA VAL A 12 -14.18 3.06 4.22
C VAL A 12 -13.88 3.96 3.01
N ALA A 13 -13.83 5.28 3.20
CA ALA A 13 -13.52 6.24 2.14
C ALA A 13 -12.13 6.01 1.51
N ILE A 14 -11.14 5.61 2.32
CA ILE A 14 -9.81 5.20 1.84
C ILE A 14 -9.92 4.04 0.83
N VAL A 15 -10.74 3.02 1.09
CA VAL A 15 -10.88 1.87 0.19
C VAL A 15 -11.51 2.30 -1.15
N GLU A 16 -12.47 3.23 -1.10
CA GLU A 16 -13.07 3.84 -2.28
C GLU A 16 -12.03 4.59 -3.12
N ASN A 17 -11.28 5.51 -2.50
CA ASN A 17 -10.24 6.26 -3.20
C ASN A 17 -9.13 5.35 -3.75
N ILE A 18 -8.73 4.29 -3.03
CA ILE A 18 -7.74 3.34 -3.55
C ILE A 18 -8.27 2.68 -4.82
N LYS A 19 -9.53 2.22 -4.82
CA LYS A 19 -10.15 1.62 -6.00
C LYS A 19 -10.14 2.61 -7.16
N GLU A 20 -10.54 3.86 -6.94
CA GLU A 20 -10.57 4.89 -8.00
C GLU A 20 -9.18 5.17 -8.59
N ILE A 21 -8.16 5.37 -7.74
CA ILE A 21 -6.80 5.62 -8.19
C ILE A 21 -6.23 4.40 -8.93
N ILE A 22 -6.43 3.19 -8.42
CA ILE A 22 -5.93 1.97 -9.06
C ILE A 22 -6.60 1.76 -10.41
N ASP A 23 -7.91 1.99 -10.53
CA ASP A 23 -8.61 1.90 -11.81
C ASP A 23 -8.12 2.93 -12.82
N ALA A 24 -7.93 4.19 -12.39
CA ALA A 24 -7.40 5.26 -13.23
C ALA A 24 -5.97 4.97 -13.73
N ASN A 25 -5.19 4.19 -12.96
CA ASN A 25 -3.81 3.83 -13.28
C ASN A 25 -3.65 2.37 -13.75
N LYS A 26 -4.75 1.65 -13.98
CA LYS A 26 -4.74 0.22 -14.31
C LYS A 26 -3.85 -0.10 -15.51
N GLU A 27 -4.06 0.62 -16.60
CA GLU A 27 -3.31 0.42 -17.85
C GLU A 27 -1.83 0.80 -17.69
N PHE A 28 -1.55 1.83 -16.91
CA PHE A 28 -0.18 2.24 -16.60
C PHE A 28 0.56 1.17 -15.79
N LEU A 29 -0.05 0.64 -14.73
CA LEU A 29 0.50 -0.45 -13.92
C LEU A 29 0.73 -1.72 -14.74
N THR A 30 -0.24 -2.08 -15.61
CA THR A 30 -0.08 -3.19 -16.55
C THR A 30 1.07 -2.97 -17.53
N LYS A 31 1.26 -1.75 -18.03
CA LYS A 31 2.38 -1.40 -18.93
C LYS A 31 3.74 -1.47 -18.23
N LEU A 32 3.83 -1.04 -16.97
CA LEU A 32 5.06 -1.21 -16.18
C LEU A 32 5.41 -2.69 -16.02
N ASP A 33 4.41 -3.48 -15.64
CA ASP A 33 4.56 -4.91 -15.44
C ASP A 33 4.81 -5.65 -16.76
N SER A 34 4.32 -5.19 -17.91
CA SER A 34 4.64 -5.81 -19.20
C SER A 34 6.11 -5.68 -19.59
N ALA A 35 6.81 -4.66 -19.07
CA ALA A 35 8.22 -4.46 -19.36
C ALA A 35 9.12 -5.43 -18.59
N ILE A 36 8.72 -5.85 -17.39
CA ILE A 36 9.55 -6.63 -16.47
C ILE A 36 8.83 -7.81 -15.79
N GLY A 37 7.67 -8.21 -16.29
CA GLY A 37 6.77 -9.20 -15.67
C GLY A 37 5.82 -9.83 -16.68
N ASP A 38 4.61 -10.17 -16.25
CA ASP A 38 3.61 -10.89 -17.05
C ASP A 38 2.39 -10.04 -17.45
N ALA A 39 2.49 -8.71 -17.29
CA ALA A 39 1.50 -7.73 -17.74
C ALA A 39 0.12 -7.90 -17.07
N ASP A 40 0.08 -8.35 -15.82
CA ASP A 40 -1.17 -8.63 -15.12
C ASP A 40 -1.38 -7.77 -13.86
N HIS A 41 -0.34 -7.06 -13.39
CA HIS A 41 -0.38 -6.37 -12.10
C HIS A 41 -1.53 -5.37 -11.97
N GLY A 42 -1.68 -4.46 -12.95
CA GLY A 42 -2.77 -3.47 -12.94
C GLY A 42 -4.16 -4.10 -12.93
N ILE A 43 -4.36 -5.16 -13.73
CA ILE A 43 -5.62 -5.91 -13.83
C ILE A 43 -5.94 -6.60 -12.50
N ASN A 44 -4.94 -7.27 -11.90
CA ASN A 44 -5.08 -7.97 -10.63
C ASN A 44 -5.41 -6.99 -9.49
N MET A 45 -4.74 -5.84 -9.43
CA MET A 45 -4.98 -4.81 -8.42
C MET A 45 -6.37 -4.19 -8.55
N SER A 46 -6.80 -3.82 -9.76
CA SER A 46 -8.13 -3.29 -10.04
C SER A 46 -9.23 -4.29 -9.65
N ARG A 47 -9.07 -5.58 -10.01
CA ARG A 47 -10.00 -6.64 -9.62
C ARG A 47 -10.10 -6.77 -8.09
N GLY A 48 -8.95 -6.78 -7.41
CA GLY A 48 -8.89 -6.93 -5.95
C GLY A 48 -9.57 -5.79 -5.20
N PHE A 49 -9.22 -4.54 -5.54
CA PHE A 49 -9.81 -3.38 -4.86
C PHE A 49 -11.27 -3.14 -5.23
N THR A 50 -11.71 -3.54 -6.42
CA THR A 50 -13.15 -3.60 -6.75
C THR A 50 -13.89 -4.53 -5.79
N LYS A 51 -13.38 -5.75 -5.56
CA LYS A 51 -13.98 -6.70 -4.63
C LYS A 51 -13.88 -6.26 -3.17
N ALA A 52 -12.77 -5.64 -2.78
CA ALA A 52 -12.62 -5.09 -1.43
C ALA A 52 -13.65 -3.98 -1.17
N LEU A 53 -13.86 -3.07 -2.14
CA LEU A 53 -14.86 -2.02 -2.03
C LEU A 53 -16.29 -2.57 -1.96
N GLU A 54 -16.64 -3.56 -2.80
CA GLU A 54 -17.92 -4.27 -2.71
C GLU A 54 -18.14 -4.86 -1.31
N LYS A 55 -17.12 -5.52 -0.75
CA LYS A 55 -17.18 -6.13 0.58
C LYS A 55 -17.39 -5.08 1.67
N VAL A 56 -16.61 -4.01 1.65
CA VAL A 56 -16.64 -2.96 2.66
C VAL A 56 -17.96 -2.17 2.62
N ARG A 57 -18.50 -1.88 1.44
CA ARG A 57 -19.79 -1.17 1.31
C ARG A 57 -21.00 -1.99 1.79
N ASN A 58 -20.91 -3.31 1.71
CA ASN A 58 -22.00 -4.22 2.11
C ASN A 58 -21.99 -4.59 3.60
N ASN A 59 -21.04 -4.07 4.36
CA ASN A 59 -20.86 -4.36 5.77
C ASN A 59 -20.96 -3.10 6.64
N GLN A 60 -21.31 -3.28 7.91
CA GLN A 60 -21.19 -2.25 8.94
C GLN A 60 -20.05 -2.61 9.87
N TYR A 61 -19.26 -1.60 10.25
CA TYR A 61 -18.06 -1.78 11.06
C TYR A 61 -18.14 -0.96 12.34
N ASN A 62 -17.68 -1.55 13.44
CA ASN A 62 -17.60 -0.89 14.74
C ASN A 62 -16.20 -0.35 15.05
N ASP A 63 -15.19 -0.77 14.29
CA ASP A 63 -13.79 -0.42 14.45
C ASP A 63 -13.02 -0.45 13.12
N ILE A 64 -11.90 0.27 13.06
CA ILE A 64 -11.05 0.42 11.87
C ILE A 64 -10.40 -0.91 11.48
N GLY A 65 -9.96 -1.69 12.47
CA GLY A 65 -9.35 -3.00 12.25
C GLY A 65 -10.27 -3.93 11.46
N ALA A 66 -11.56 -3.96 11.78
CA ALA A 66 -12.53 -4.78 11.05
C ALA A 66 -12.64 -4.40 9.56
N VAL A 67 -12.57 -3.11 9.20
CA VAL A 67 -12.55 -2.65 7.81
C VAL A 67 -11.31 -3.20 7.09
N PHE A 68 -10.13 -2.97 7.67
CA PHE A 68 -8.85 -3.37 7.05
C PHE A 68 -8.70 -4.89 6.97
N LYS A 69 -9.29 -5.64 7.90
CA LYS A 69 -9.31 -7.10 7.87
C LYS A 69 -10.10 -7.63 6.68
N ASP A 70 -11.26 -7.05 6.39
CA ASP A 70 -12.06 -7.45 5.23
C ASP A 70 -11.33 -7.11 3.91
N VAL A 71 -10.68 -5.96 3.84
CA VAL A 71 -9.79 -5.61 2.70
C VAL A 71 -8.70 -6.67 2.56
N ALA A 72 -7.99 -6.99 3.64
CA ALA A 72 -6.90 -7.96 3.65
C ALA A 72 -7.33 -9.34 3.12
N MET A 73 -8.39 -9.90 3.69
CA MET A 73 -8.92 -11.22 3.27
C MET A 73 -9.39 -11.22 1.82
N THR A 74 -9.98 -10.11 1.37
CA THR A 74 -10.41 -9.97 -0.02
C THR A 74 -9.22 -9.94 -0.97
N LEU A 75 -8.19 -9.14 -0.68
CA LEU A 75 -7.00 -9.06 -1.54
C LEU A 75 -6.26 -10.41 -1.61
N MET A 76 -6.12 -11.12 -0.48
CA MET A 76 -5.49 -12.45 -0.45
C MET A 76 -6.19 -13.48 -1.35
N SER A 77 -7.51 -13.37 -1.52
CA SER A 77 -8.31 -14.35 -2.26
C SER A 77 -8.60 -13.95 -3.71
N THR A 78 -8.43 -12.68 -4.07
CA THR A 78 -8.88 -12.15 -5.38
C THR A 78 -7.76 -11.57 -6.24
N VAL A 79 -6.66 -11.09 -5.64
CA VAL A 79 -5.51 -10.57 -6.37
C VAL A 79 -4.58 -11.74 -6.71
N GLY A 80 -4.30 -11.92 -7.99
CA GLY A 80 -3.37 -12.95 -8.47
C GLY A 80 -1.91 -12.59 -8.24
N GLY A 81 -1.03 -13.56 -8.47
CA GLY A 81 0.42 -13.36 -8.41
C GLY A 81 0.95 -13.02 -7.01
N ALA A 82 2.12 -12.41 -6.95
CA ALA A 82 2.79 -12.07 -5.69
C ALA A 82 2.07 -10.93 -4.93
N ALA A 83 1.40 -10.02 -5.64
CA ALA A 83 0.80 -8.83 -5.05
C ALA A 83 -0.32 -9.16 -4.03
N GLY A 84 -1.13 -10.18 -4.30
CA GLY A 84 -2.27 -10.53 -3.43
C GLY A 84 -1.87 -10.94 -2.02
N PRO A 85 -1.02 -11.96 -1.84
CA PRO A 85 -0.50 -12.33 -0.53
C PRO A 85 0.25 -11.18 0.17
N LEU A 86 1.00 -10.35 -0.57
CA LEU A 86 1.78 -9.26 0.02
C LEU A 86 0.90 -8.11 0.52
N TYR A 87 0.01 -7.55 -0.32
CA TYR A 87 -0.93 -6.50 0.12
C TYR A 87 -1.94 -7.02 1.13
N GLY A 88 -2.45 -8.24 0.92
CA GLY A 88 -3.27 -8.92 1.91
C GLY A 88 -2.59 -9.00 3.27
N THR A 89 -1.31 -9.41 3.30
CA THR A 89 -0.54 -9.46 4.55
C THR A 89 -0.32 -8.08 5.16
N PHE A 90 -0.03 -7.07 4.35
CA PHE A 90 0.12 -5.69 4.82
C PHE A 90 -1.14 -5.22 5.56
N PHE A 91 -2.31 -5.32 4.91
CA PHE A 91 -3.58 -4.91 5.50
C PHE A 91 -3.96 -5.78 6.70
N MET A 92 -3.67 -7.08 6.67
CA MET A 92 -3.96 -7.98 7.79
C MET A 92 -3.18 -7.57 9.04
N ARG A 93 -1.89 -7.29 8.91
CA ARG A 93 -1.05 -6.86 10.03
C ARG A 93 -1.47 -5.49 10.56
N ALA A 94 -1.73 -4.54 9.67
CA ALA A 94 -2.28 -3.24 10.05
C ALA A 94 -3.63 -3.38 10.77
N SER A 95 -4.51 -4.26 10.30
CA SER A 95 -5.83 -4.49 10.91
C SER A 95 -5.74 -5.00 12.35
N MET A 96 -4.76 -5.87 12.64
CA MET A 96 -4.56 -6.40 13.99
C MET A 96 -4.11 -5.29 14.95
N LYS A 97 -3.29 -4.35 14.46
CA LYS A 97 -2.85 -3.20 15.25
C LYS A 97 -3.98 -2.21 15.54
N LEU A 98 -4.94 -2.10 14.63
CA LEU A 98 -6.09 -1.18 14.71
C LEU A 98 -7.38 -1.85 15.24
N ALA A 99 -7.30 -3.10 15.70
CA ALA A 99 -8.45 -3.87 16.14
C ALA A 99 -9.14 -3.22 17.35
N GLY A 100 -10.45 -3.04 17.25
CA GLY A 100 -11.26 -2.44 18.31
C GLY A 100 -11.13 -0.93 18.47
N LEU A 101 -10.31 -0.26 17.64
CA LEU A 101 -10.15 1.19 17.66
C LEU A 101 -11.20 1.87 16.75
N LYS A 102 -11.91 2.85 17.31
CA LYS A 102 -12.83 3.70 16.54
C LYS A 102 -12.11 4.85 15.83
N GLU A 103 -11.02 5.30 16.42
CA GLU A 103 -10.17 6.38 15.94
C GLU A 103 -8.69 5.99 16.09
N ALA A 104 -7.85 6.48 15.19
CA ALA A 104 -6.41 6.28 15.21
C ALA A 104 -5.70 7.59 14.82
N ASP A 105 -4.75 8.01 15.66
CA ASP A 105 -3.88 9.15 15.39
C ASP A 105 -2.70 8.75 14.49
N LEU A 106 -1.81 9.72 14.22
CA LEU A 106 -0.58 9.48 13.45
C LEU A 106 0.29 8.37 14.05
N THR A 107 0.40 8.31 15.37
CA THR A 107 1.24 7.32 16.07
C THR A 107 0.72 5.90 15.85
N LEU A 108 -0.59 5.69 16.03
CA LEU A 108 -1.24 4.41 15.80
C LEU A 108 -1.17 4.00 14.32
N LEU A 109 -1.38 4.94 13.41
CA LEU A 109 -1.28 4.68 11.97
C LEU A 109 0.15 4.29 11.56
N ALA A 110 1.17 5.00 12.07
CA ALA A 110 2.57 4.67 11.82
C ALA A 110 2.92 3.26 12.31
N GLN A 111 2.47 2.90 13.52
CA GLN A 111 2.68 1.56 14.07
C GLN A 111 1.95 0.49 13.23
N ALA A 112 0.72 0.75 12.79
CA ALA A 112 -0.03 -0.19 11.96
C ALA A 112 0.64 -0.44 10.60
N PHE A 113 1.16 0.62 9.97
CA PHE A 113 1.88 0.48 8.70
C PHE A 113 3.23 -0.23 8.90
N ARG A 114 3.93 0.01 10.02
CA ARG A 114 5.15 -0.73 10.37
C ARG A 114 4.88 -2.22 10.49
N GLU A 115 3.83 -2.63 11.19
CA GLU A 115 3.41 -4.04 11.27
C GLU A 115 3.08 -4.60 9.87
N GLY A 116 2.39 -3.80 9.04
CA GLY A 116 2.13 -4.10 7.64
C GLY A 116 3.40 -4.43 6.84
N LEU A 117 4.38 -3.53 6.86
CA LEU A 117 5.66 -3.68 6.18
C LEU A 117 6.45 -4.87 6.72
N GLN A 118 6.48 -5.08 8.04
CA GLN A 118 7.14 -6.25 8.62
C GLN A 118 6.52 -7.56 8.10
N GLY A 119 5.19 -7.60 7.96
CA GLY A 119 4.51 -8.74 7.33
C GLY A 119 4.93 -8.97 5.88
N VAL A 120 4.98 -7.90 5.07
CA VAL A 120 5.44 -7.96 3.67
C VAL A 120 6.87 -8.47 3.58
N VAL A 121 7.78 -7.94 4.38
CA VAL A 121 9.20 -8.37 4.42
C VAL A 121 9.32 -9.81 4.91
N ALA A 122 8.56 -10.20 5.94
CA ALA A 122 8.59 -11.56 6.46
C ALA A 122 8.11 -12.59 5.43
N LEU A 123 7.11 -12.24 4.62
CA LEU A 123 6.56 -13.10 3.57
C LEU A 123 7.43 -13.11 2.31
N GLY A 124 7.77 -11.92 1.78
CA GLY A 124 8.49 -11.77 0.51
C GLY A 124 10.02 -11.88 0.62
N LYS A 125 10.57 -11.79 1.83
CA LYS A 125 12.02 -11.79 2.11
C LYS A 125 12.80 -10.76 1.29
N ALA A 126 12.14 -9.66 0.91
CA ALA A 126 12.72 -8.57 0.15
C ALA A 126 13.40 -7.57 1.08
N GLN A 127 14.46 -6.95 0.59
CA GLN A 127 15.20 -5.87 1.24
C GLN A 127 15.13 -4.60 0.40
N LEU A 128 15.49 -3.46 1.00
CA LEU A 128 15.76 -2.25 0.23
C LEU A 128 16.83 -2.54 -0.84
N GLY A 129 16.57 -2.09 -2.06
CA GLY A 129 17.40 -2.32 -3.24
C GLY A 129 17.02 -3.56 -4.05
N ASP A 130 16.05 -4.38 -3.60
CA ASP A 130 15.65 -5.59 -4.33
C ASP A 130 14.73 -5.32 -5.53
N LYS A 131 14.30 -4.07 -5.72
CA LYS A 131 13.36 -3.60 -6.76
C LYS A 131 11.96 -4.19 -6.54
N THR A 132 11.32 -3.82 -5.45
CA THR A 132 9.98 -4.29 -5.06
C THR A 132 9.18 -3.19 -4.37
N MET A 133 7.95 -3.50 -3.98
CA MET A 133 7.13 -2.63 -3.12
C MET A 133 7.80 -2.18 -1.82
N VAL A 134 8.79 -2.92 -1.31
CA VAL A 134 9.55 -2.56 -0.11
C VAL A 134 10.34 -1.26 -0.32
N ASP A 135 10.81 -1.00 -1.54
CA ASP A 135 11.56 0.21 -1.88
C ASP A 135 10.74 1.49 -1.76
N ALA A 136 9.42 1.41 -1.96
CA ALA A 136 8.50 2.52 -1.71
C ALA A 136 8.02 2.54 -0.25
N LEU A 137 7.66 1.37 0.31
CA LEU A 137 7.03 1.29 1.63
C LEU A 137 7.99 1.62 2.78
N THR A 138 9.23 1.14 2.73
CA THR A 138 10.20 1.34 3.81
C THR A 138 10.49 2.82 4.07
N PRO A 139 10.93 3.64 3.08
CA PRO A 139 11.20 5.05 3.32
C PRO A 139 9.93 5.84 3.69
N ALA A 140 8.77 5.47 3.14
CA ALA A 140 7.50 6.10 3.49
C ALA A 140 7.14 5.89 4.97
N ILE A 141 7.26 4.66 5.46
CA ILE A 141 6.90 4.31 6.84
C ILE A 141 7.92 4.86 7.83
N GLU A 142 9.20 4.91 7.47
CA GLU A 142 10.22 5.58 8.28
C GLU A 142 9.94 7.09 8.43
N ALA A 143 9.51 7.76 7.36
CA ALA A 143 9.11 9.16 7.43
C ALA A 143 7.86 9.37 8.29
N LEU A 144 6.88 8.46 8.19
CA LEU A 144 5.66 8.49 8.99
C LEU A 144 5.97 8.32 10.50
N GLU A 145 6.84 7.38 10.85
CA GLU A 145 7.30 7.18 12.23
C GLU A 145 8.13 8.35 12.76
N ALA A 146 8.98 8.95 11.92
CA ALA A 146 9.74 10.14 12.30
C ALA A 146 8.81 11.32 12.60
N ALA A 147 7.78 11.53 11.77
CA ALA A 147 6.76 12.54 12.00
C ALA A 147 5.97 12.28 13.29
N ALA A 148 5.60 11.03 13.56
CA ALA A 148 4.92 10.63 14.81
C ALA A 148 5.80 10.95 16.04
N LYS A 149 7.09 10.62 16.00
CA LYS A 149 8.04 10.93 17.09
C LYS A 149 8.22 12.43 17.32
N GLN A 150 8.05 13.23 16.27
CA GLN A 150 8.10 14.70 16.35
C GLN A 150 6.78 15.32 16.83
N GLY A 151 5.72 14.53 17.03
CA GLY A 151 4.40 15.02 17.41
C GLY A 151 3.73 15.86 16.32
N LEU A 152 4.00 15.57 15.05
CA LEU A 152 3.41 16.30 13.93
C LEU A 152 1.93 15.93 13.71
N PRO A 153 1.13 16.82 13.10
CA PRO A 153 -0.21 16.51 12.66
C PRO A 153 -0.27 15.32 11.70
N LEU A 154 -1.38 14.57 11.71
CA LEU A 154 -1.57 13.39 10.85
C LEU A 154 -1.31 13.68 9.38
N LYS A 155 -1.83 14.81 8.90
CA LYS A 155 -1.69 15.25 7.51
C LYS A 155 -0.26 15.50 7.10
N GLU A 156 0.52 16.15 7.96
CA GLU A 156 1.92 16.43 7.69
C GLU A 156 2.76 15.14 7.69
N GLY A 157 2.47 14.20 8.59
CA GLY A 157 3.10 12.88 8.59
C GLY A 157 2.81 12.10 7.30
N LEU A 158 1.56 12.09 6.85
CA LEU A 158 1.15 11.43 5.60
C LEU A 158 1.79 12.07 4.37
N LYS A 159 1.86 13.40 4.31
CA LYS A 159 2.53 14.12 3.22
C LYS A 159 4.00 13.71 3.08
N ARG A 160 4.73 13.68 4.19
CA ARG A 160 6.14 13.24 4.21
C ARG A 160 6.30 11.78 3.80
N ALA A 161 5.39 10.92 4.25
CA ALA A 161 5.38 9.52 3.83
C ALA A 161 5.13 9.39 2.32
N LEU A 162 4.22 10.19 1.76
CA LEU A 162 3.91 10.21 0.33
C LEU A 162 5.12 10.64 -0.50
N ASP A 163 5.79 11.73 -0.11
CA ASP A 163 6.99 12.22 -0.80
C ASP A 163 8.10 11.14 -0.81
N MET A 164 8.28 10.44 0.30
CA MET A 164 9.26 9.36 0.42
C MET A 164 8.86 8.09 -0.33
N ALA A 165 7.56 7.76 -0.41
CA ALA A 165 7.07 6.68 -1.25
C ALA A 165 7.28 6.98 -2.74
N GLU A 166 7.03 8.21 -3.17
CA GLU A 166 7.23 8.64 -4.56
C GLU A 166 8.72 8.53 -4.93
N LYS A 167 9.60 9.01 -4.05
CA LYS A 167 11.04 8.86 -4.22
C LYS A 167 11.45 7.39 -4.30
N GLY A 168 11.04 6.57 -3.33
CA GLY A 168 11.38 5.14 -3.29
C GLY A 168 10.89 4.37 -4.52
N MET A 169 9.70 4.69 -5.02
CA MET A 169 9.16 4.17 -6.27
C MET A 169 10.06 4.55 -7.47
N LYS A 170 10.42 5.82 -7.62
CA LYS A 170 11.27 6.30 -8.72
C LYS A 170 12.68 5.71 -8.66
N ASP A 171 13.21 5.56 -7.46
CA ASP A 171 14.53 4.98 -7.21
C ASP A 171 14.60 3.50 -7.61
N THR A 172 13.46 2.82 -7.85
CA THR A 172 13.46 1.47 -8.39
C THR A 172 13.94 1.39 -9.85
N ILE A 173 13.85 2.48 -10.62
CA ILE A 173 14.17 2.49 -12.06
C ILE A 173 15.57 1.94 -12.36
N PRO A 174 16.67 2.46 -11.78
CA PRO A 174 18.01 1.98 -12.10
C PRO A 174 18.34 0.60 -11.51
N LEU A 175 17.52 0.06 -10.61
CA LEU A 175 17.84 -1.18 -9.90
C LEU A 175 17.69 -2.42 -10.79
N VAL A 176 18.58 -3.39 -10.58
CA VAL A 176 18.45 -4.76 -11.07
C VAL A 176 17.62 -5.56 -10.08
N ALA A 177 16.52 -6.15 -10.55
CA ALA A 177 15.59 -6.90 -9.73
C ALA A 177 16.22 -8.15 -9.11
N ARG A 178 15.97 -8.36 -7.82
CA ARG A 178 16.44 -9.54 -7.07
C ARG A 178 15.31 -10.43 -6.57
N LYS A 179 14.06 -9.96 -6.71
CA LYS A 179 12.85 -10.66 -6.29
C LYS A 179 11.79 -10.60 -7.38
N GLY A 180 10.79 -11.47 -7.25
CA GLY A 180 9.64 -11.53 -8.17
C GLY A 180 10.02 -11.91 -9.61
N ARG A 181 9.05 -11.80 -10.52
CA ARG A 181 9.23 -12.15 -11.93
C ARG A 181 10.30 -11.30 -12.63
N ALA A 182 10.44 -10.03 -12.23
CA ALA A 182 11.44 -9.12 -12.77
C ALA A 182 12.87 -9.63 -12.59
N SER A 183 13.15 -10.38 -11.53
CA SER A 183 14.48 -10.96 -11.29
C SER A 183 14.92 -11.95 -12.38
N TYR A 184 13.97 -12.56 -13.11
CA TYR A 184 14.28 -13.50 -14.19
C TYR A 184 14.92 -12.84 -15.40
N LEU A 185 14.81 -11.50 -15.51
CA LEU A 185 15.41 -10.72 -16.59
C LEU A 185 16.85 -10.28 -16.30
N GLY A 186 17.34 -10.45 -15.06
CA GLY A 186 18.66 -9.98 -14.65
C GLY A 186 18.85 -8.49 -14.95
N GLU A 187 20.00 -8.13 -15.51
CA GLU A 187 20.36 -6.75 -15.88
C GLU A 187 19.32 -6.04 -16.76
N ARG A 188 18.54 -6.79 -17.56
CA ARG A 188 17.48 -6.21 -18.41
C ARG A 188 16.31 -5.62 -17.61
N SER A 189 16.22 -5.89 -16.31
CA SER A 189 15.22 -5.26 -15.43
C SER A 189 15.59 -3.82 -15.03
N ALA A 190 16.86 -3.43 -15.17
CA ALA A 190 17.29 -2.05 -14.94
C ALA A 190 16.74 -1.11 -16.02
N GLY A 191 16.47 0.14 -15.65
CA GLY A 191 15.84 1.14 -16.52
C GLY A 191 14.31 1.11 -16.54
N HIS A 192 13.68 0.17 -15.84
CA HIS A 192 12.22 0.03 -15.75
C HIS A 192 11.73 0.26 -14.32
N GLN A 193 10.64 1.01 -14.12
CA GLN A 193 10.05 1.22 -12.80
C GLN A 193 9.31 -0.03 -12.31
N ASP A 194 9.41 -0.36 -11.02
CA ASP A 194 8.71 -1.51 -10.44
C ASP A 194 7.20 -1.28 -10.31
N PRO A 195 6.33 -2.18 -10.83
CA PRO A 195 4.89 -2.04 -10.70
C PRO A 195 4.40 -2.14 -9.26
N GLY A 196 5.04 -2.95 -8.40
CA GLY A 196 4.68 -3.11 -6.99
C GLY A 196 4.99 -1.86 -6.14
N ALA A 197 6.16 -1.25 -6.34
CA ALA A 197 6.52 0.03 -5.75
C ALA A 197 5.58 1.14 -6.21
N THR A 198 5.20 1.11 -7.49
CA THR A 198 4.25 2.08 -8.06
C THR A 198 2.87 1.95 -7.43
N SER A 199 2.32 0.74 -7.33
CA SER A 199 1.01 0.57 -6.68
C SER A 199 1.05 0.92 -5.20
N SER A 200 2.17 0.71 -4.49
CA SER A 200 2.30 1.13 -3.09
C SER A 200 2.27 2.64 -2.92
N TYR A 201 2.98 3.37 -3.79
CA TYR A 201 2.88 4.83 -3.84
C TYR A 201 1.44 5.29 -4.14
N LEU A 202 0.79 4.71 -5.15
CA LEU A 202 -0.58 5.06 -5.52
C LEU A 202 -1.59 4.78 -4.40
N ILE A 203 -1.44 3.67 -3.67
CA ILE A 203 -2.28 3.37 -2.50
C ILE A 203 -2.06 4.41 -1.41
N LEU A 204 -0.82 4.81 -1.12
CA LEU A 204 -0.54 5.85 -0.13
C LEU A 204 -1.07 7.21 -0.58
N LYS A 205 -1.01 7.51 -1.88
CA LYS A 205 -1.61 8.70 -2.48
C LYS A 205 -3.12 8.72 -2.27
N ALA A 206 -3.81 7.61 -2.51
CA ALA A 206 -5.24 7.49 -2.24
C ALA A 206 -5.60 7.71 -0.77
N ILE A 207 -4.77 7.19 0.14
CA ILE A 207 -4.93 7.40 1.58
C ILE A 207 -4.79 8.89 1.93
N CYS A 208 -3.80 9.58 1.36
CA CYS A 208 -3.59 11.01 1.54
C CYS A 208 -4.81 11.81 1.05
N GLU A 209 -5.25 11.56 -0.19
CA GLU A 209 -6.39 12.27 -0.78
C GLU A 209 -7.70 12.04 0.01
N ALA A 210 -7.94 10.81 0.47
CA ALA A 210 -9.13 10.49 1.29
C ALA A 210 -9.13 11.21 2.65
N LEU A 211 -7.93 11.55 3.16
CA LEU A 211 -7.75 12.28 4.41
C LEU A 211 -7.54 13.79 4.19
N GLY A 212 -7.64 14.26 2.94
CA GLY A 212 -7.50 15.66 2.57
C GLY A 212 -6.08 16.20 2.75
N VAL A 213 -5.09 15.40 2.36
CA VAL A 213 -3.66 15.75 2.20
C VAL A 213 -3.36 15.83 0.71
#